data_AF-A0A519NEN1-F1
#
_entry.id   AF-A0A519NEN1-F1
#
_cell.length_a   1.000
_cell.length_b   1.000
_cell.length_c   1.000
_cell.angle_alpha   90.00
_cell.angle_beta   90.00
_cell.angle_gamma   90.00
#
_symmetry.space_group_name_H-M   'P 1'
#
loop_
_entity.id
_entity.type
_entity.pdbx_description
1 polymer ?
#
loop_
_entity_poly.entity_id
_entity_poly.type
_entity_poly.pdbx_seq_one_letter_code
_entity_poly.pdbx_strand_id
1 'polypeptide(L)'
;MPKRLFLLLPLFLLFGCASHKYREISFLPENLKPKKDEPKLNVFTPKNATEKLPVLIFIHGGNWNRGDKDTYVLMGRNFAKKGVVTVIPDYTLSPDADFEQMTKQVAAAIEWTRQNASKYNGDPDKIFISGHSAGGHLAALAVMNPKYGIAKGTIKGMILNDAAGLDIDQHLSAFPPTEKWKYLNTWSNDKKRWQDASPINFLDKETPAIYMYTGRKTFDMIALGNDRFLEALKKVQPNAKRQFNNKNHFSMVIQYFFSGSNRYPEALQFIEKQLGSR
;
A
#
# COMPACT_ATOMS: atom_id res chain seq x y z
N MET A 1 14.75 -3.03 66.28
CA MET A 1 13.99 -3.44 65.07
C MET A 1 14.74 -2.94 63.83
N PRO A 2 15.43 -3.82 63.09
CA PRO A 2 16.18 -3.42 61.90
C PRO A 2 15.22 -3.22 60.71
N LYS A 3 15.20 -1.99 60.15
CA LYS A 3 14.44 -1.68 58.93
C LYS A 3 15.11 -2.37 57.74
N ARG A 4 14.41 -3.35 57.14
CA ARG A 4 14.80 -3.95 55.86
C ARG A 4 14.63 -2.91 54.76
N LEU A 5 15.74 -2.43 54.21
CA LEU A 5 15.77 -1.58 53.04
C LEU A 5 15.51 -2.46 51.80
N PHE A 6 14.30 -2.40 51.25
CA PHE A 6 14.00 -3.02 49.95
C PHE A 6 14.66 -2.18 48.84
N LEU A 7 15.75 -2.69 48.28
CA LEU A 7 16.34 -2.14 47.06
C LEU A 7 15.40 -2.50 45.89
N LEU A 8 14.57 -1.54 45.46
CA LEU A 8 13.87 -1.63 44.18
C LEU A 8 14.91 -1.40 43.07
N LEU A 9 15.39 -2.50 42.47
CA LEU A 9 16.18 -2.43 41.25
C LEU A 9 15.29 -1.86 40.13
N PRO A 10 15.66 -0.73 39.49
CA PRO A 10 14.89 -0.25 38.36
C PRO A 10 15.11 -1.23 37.21
N LEU A 11 14.05 -1.98 36.86
CA LEU A 11 14.03 -2.81 35.66
C LEU A 11 14.03 -1.86 34.45
N PHE A 12 15.22 -1.46 34.01
CA PHE A 12 15.40 -0.80 32.73
C PHE A 12 15.06 -1.80 31.63
N LEU A 13 13.78 -1.86 31.23
CA LEU A 13 13.37 -2.45 29.97
C LEU A 13 14.00 -1.59 28.87
N LEU A 14 15.16 -2.01 28.38
CA LEU A 14 15.77 -1.51 27.15
C LEU A 14 14.82 -1.85 25.99
N PHE A 15 13.79 -1.04 25.77
CA PHE A 15 12.98 -1.07 24.55
C PHE A 15 13.81 -0.50 23.39
N GLY A 16 14.90 -1.19 23.03
CA GLY A 16 15.57 -0.94 21.77
C GLY A 16 14.54 -1.10 20.65
N CYS A 17 14.40 -0.09 19.77
CA CYS A 17 13.53 -0.22 18.59
C CYS A 17 13.91 -1.51 17.84
N ALA A 18 13.02 -2.51 17.80
CA ALA A 18 13.27 -3.81 17.18
C ALA A 18 13.36 -3.77 15.63
N SER A 19 13.23 -2.59 15.03
CA SER A 19 13.40 -2.34 13.59
C SER A 19 14.30 -1.14 13.31
N HIS A 20 14.94 -1.18 12.15
CA HIS A 20 15.67 -0.07 11.54
C HIS A 20 14.78 0.64 10.50
N LYS A 21 14.94 1.97 10.36
CA LYS A 21 14.27 2.78 9.32
C LYS A 21 15.35 3.49 8.49
N TYR A 22 15.50 3.07 7.24
CA TYR A 22 16.22 3.82 6.21
C TYR A 22 15.27 4.86 5.62
N ARG A 23 15.75 6.10 5.43
CA ARG A 23 14.92 7.26 5.09
C ARG A 23 15.43 7.97 3.84
N GLU A 24 14.55 8.74 3.22
CA GLU A 24 14.87 9.64 2.11
C GLU A 24 15.61 8.97 0.94
N ILE A 25 15.29 7.70 0.67
CA ILE A 25 15.96 6.95 -0.39
C ILE A 25 15.40 7.42 -1.74
N SER A 26 16.29 7.88 -2.63
CA SER A 26 15.95 8.14 -4.04
C SER A 26 15.71 6.81 -4.75
N PHE A 27 14.61 6.75 -5.51
CA PHE A 27 14.20 5.53 -6.20
C PHE A 27 13.74 5.76 -7.64
N LEU A 28 13.49 7.02 -8.02
CA LEU A 28 12.99 7.35 -9.34
C LEU A 28 14.12 7.42 -10.37
N PRO A 29 13.96 6.80 -11.55
CA PRO A 29 14.84 7.08 -12.67
C PRO A 29 14.66 8.53 -13.14
N GLU A 30 15.69 9.10 -13.75
CA GLU A 30 15.73 10.53 -14.14
C GLU A 30 14.50 10.98 -14.95
N ASN A 31 14.00 10.13 -15.85
CA ASN A 31 12.84 10.44 -16.70
C ASN A 31 11.49 10.51 -15.95
N LEU A 32 11.44 10.07 -14.68
CA LEU A 32 10.25 10.12 -13.83
C LEU A 32 10.38 11.11 -12.67
N LYS A 33 11.55 11.75 -12.50
CA LYS A 33 11.76 12.76 -11.47
C LYS A 33 10.96 14.02 -11.81
N PRO A 34 10.16 14.55 -10.88
CA PRO A 34 9.55 15.85 -11.08
C PRO A 34 10.61 16.96 -11.06
N LYS A 35 10.24 18.13 -11.58
CA LYS A 35 11.13 19.32 -11.57
C LYS A 35 11.47 19.81 -10.16
N LYS A 36 10.63 19.50 -9.19
CA LYS A 36 10.75 19.92 -7.79
C LYS A 36 10.25 18.80 -6.89
N ASP A 37 10.79 18.73 -5.67
CA ASP A 37 10.32 17.85 -4.59
C ASP A 37 10.25 16.38 -5.02
N GLU A 38 11.41 15.81 -5.37
CA GLU A 38 11.53 14.41 -5.81
C GLU A 38 10.97 13.44 -4.76
N PRO A 39 9.99 12.59 -5.12
CA PRO A 39 9.49 11.53 -4.25
C PRO A 39 10.63 10.64 -3.75
N LYS A 40 10.61 10.38 -2.44
CA LYS A 40 11.55 9.47 -1.78
C LYS A 40 10.80 8.28 -1.20
N LEU A 41 11.53 7.27 -0.75
CA LEU A 41 10.95 6.15 -0.01
C LEU A 41 11.65 5.91 1.32
N ASN A 42 10.91 5.27 2.23
CA ASN A 42 11.43 4.75 3.48
C ASN A 42 11.42 3.22 3.43
N VAL A 43 12.46 2.57 3.98
CA VAL A 43 12.49 1.12 4.18
C VAL A 43 12.59 0.80 5.67
N PHE A 44 11.73 -0.11 6.13
CA PHE A 44 11.70 -0.60 7.49
C PHE A 44 12.05 -2.09 7.50
N THR A 45 13.03 -2.48 8.31
CA THR A 45 13.49 -3.87 8.39
C THR A 45 13.78 -4.26 9.84
N PRO A 46 13.52 -5.52 10.28
CA PRO A 46 13.92 -5.98 11.60
C PRO A 46 15.44 -5.93 11.79
N LYS A 47 15.90 -5.55 12.99
CA LYS A 47 17.34 -5.36 13.27
C LYS A 47 18.19 -6.63 13.17
N ASN A 48 17.60 -7.77 13.53
CA ASN A 48 18.31 -9.04 13.68
C ASN A 48 17.81 -10.08 12.66
N ALA A 49 17.43 -9.63 11.45
CA ALA A 49 16.99 -10.53 10.40
C ALA A 49 18.15 -11.40 9.90
N THR A 50 18.08 -12.70 10.11
CA THR A 50 19.07 -13.69 9.63
C THR A 50 18.68 -14.34 8.30
N GLU A 51 17.42 -14.21 7.90
CA GLU A 51 16.86 -14.78 6.67
C GLU A 51 16.33 -13.69 5.73
N LYS A 52 16.06 -14.05 4.47
CA LYS A 52 15.36 -13.16 3.52
C LYS A 52 13.86 -13.19 3.79
N LEU A 53 13.31 -12.02 4.08
CA LEU A 53 11.94 -11.83 4.55
C LEU A 53 11.00 -11.38 3.43
N PRO A 54 9.69 -11.68 3.51
CA PRO A 54 8.71 -11.08 2.61
C PRO A 54 8.75 -9.55 2.66
N VAL A 55 8.48 -8.92 1.51
CA VAL A 55 8.49 -7.47 1.36
C VAL A 55 7.07 -6.98 1.14
N LEU A 56 6.64 -5.97 1.89
CA LEU A 56 5.38 -5.28 1.69
C LEU A 56 5.64 -3.84 1.26
N ILE A 57 5.27 -3.49 0.03
CA ILE A 57 5.23 -2.11 -0.44
C ILE A 57 3.88 -1.52 0.00
N PHE A 58 3.87 -0.38 0.66
CA PHE A 58 2.63 0.32 1.04
C PHE A 58 2.52 1.68 0.37
N ILE A 59 1.46 1.89 -0.40
CA ILE A 59 1.17 3.15 -1.08
C ILE A 59 0.16 3.95 -0.26
N HIS A 60 0.53 5.17 0.12
CA HIS A 60 -0.32 6.01 0.96
C HIS A 60 -1.57 6.53 0.24
N GLY A 61 -2.62 6.79 1.01
CA GLY A 61 -3.82 7.50 0.56
C GLY A 61 -3.67 9.02 0.62
N GLY A 62 -4.79 9.72 0.45
CA GLY A 62 -4.86 11.19 0.50
C GLY A 62 -5.42 11.83 -0.76
N ASN A 63 -6.40 11.19 -1.42
CA ASN A 63 -7.12 11.76 -2.55
C ASN A 63 -6.20 12.25 -3.69
N TRP A 64 -5.09 11.55 -3.94
CA TRP A 64 -4.09 11.83 -4.99
C TRP A 64 -3.42 13.22 -4.92
N ASN A 65 -3.77 14.06 -3.96
CA ASN A 65 -3.32 15.44 -3.84
C ASN A 65 -2.74 15.78 -2.45
N ARG A 66 -2.72 14.79 -1.53
CA ARG A 66 -2.21 14.89 -0.16
C ARG A 66 -1.62 13.55 0.28
N GLY A 67 -0.95 13.60 1.43
CA GLY A 67 -0.34 12.44 2.09
C GLY A 67 1.16 12.36 1.83
N ASP A 68 1.82 11.58 2.66
CA ASP A 68 3.27 11.37 2.63
C ASP A 68 3.63 10.05 3.33
N LYS A 69 4.81 9.52 3.03
CA LYS A 69 5.36 8.29 3.59
C LYS A 69 5.64 8.35 5.10
N ASP A 70 5.87 9.53 5.67
CA ASP A 70 6.29 9.68 7.06
C ASP A 70 5.11 9.59 8.05
N THR A 71 3.90 9.85 7.58
CA THR A 71 2.64 9.53 8.27
C THR A 71 2.56 8.03 8.67
N TYR A 72 3.21 7.13 7.93
CA TYR A 72 3.08 5.68 8.08
C TYR A 72 4.26 5.00 8.80
N VAL A 73 5.11 5.78 9.49
CA VAL A 73 6.28 5.26 10.21
C VAL A 73 5.93 4.17 11.22
N LEU A 74 4.84 4.32 11.96
CA LEU A 74 4.41 3.32 12.94
C LEU A 74 4.01 2.01 12.27
N MET A 75 3.29 2.08 11.15
CA MET A 75 2.91 0.89 10.39
C MET A 75 4.14 0.16 9.84
N GLY A 76 5.06 0.88 9.20
CA GLY A 76 6.30 0.28 8.68
C GLY A 76 7.13 -0.40 9.77
N ARG A 77 7.25 0.25 10.94
CA ARG A 77 7.91 -0.36 12.11
C ARG A 77 7.18 -1.59 12.63
N ASN A 78 5.85 -1.58 12.64
CA ASN A 78 5.04 -2.66 13.17
C ASN A 78 5.04 -3.91 12.27
N PHE A 79 5.11 -3.76 10.94
CA PHE A 79 5.35 -4.88 10.02
C PHE A 79 6.80 -5.39 10.13
N ALA A 80 7.79 -4.51 10.20
CA ALA A 80 9.19 -4.90 10.39
C ALA A 80 9.40 -5.72 11.68
N LYS A 81 8.74 -5.34 12.78
CA LYS A 81 8.74 -6.11 14.04
C LYS A 81 8.11 -7.51 13.91
N LYS A 82 7.33 -7.76 12.85
CA LYS A 82 6.65 -9.02 12.57
C LYS A 82 7.25 -9.76 11.38
N GLY A 83 8.53 -9.51 11.07
CA GLY A 83 9.24 -10.27 10.04
C GLY A 83 8.91 -9.88 8.60
N VAL A 84 8.41 -8.66 8.36
CA VAL A 84 8.12 -8.17 6.99
C VAL A 84 8.92 -6.90 6.72
N VAL A 85 9.76 -6.91 5.68
CA VAL A 85 10.41 -5.68 5.22
C VAL A 85 9.36 -4.79 4.60
N THR A 86 9.23 -3.55 5.06
CA THR A 86 8.20 -2.63 4.56
C THR A 86 8.83 -1.49 3.78
N VAL A 87 8.36 -1.27 2.58
CA VAL A 87 8.77 -0.14 1.72
C VAL A 87 7.60 0.82 1.59
N ILE A 88 7.82 2.10 1.88
CA ILE A 88 6.78 3.13 1.80
C ILE A 88 7.30 4.27 0.92
N PRO A 89 6.95 4.30 -0.37
CA PRO A 89 7.28 5.39 -1.26
C PRO A 89 6.30 6.56 -1.14
N ASP A 90 6.80 7.77 -1.38
CA ASP A 90 6.00 8.90 -1.84
C ASP A 90 5.72 8.78 -3.35
N TYR A 91 4.81 9.61 -3.83
CA TYR A 91 4.60 9.90 -5.25
C TYR A 91 4.24 11.39 -5.41
N THR A 92 4.49 11.94 -6.59
CA THR A 92 4.16 13.34 -6.89
C THR A 92 2.66 13.53 -6.82
N LEU A 93 2.21 14.55 -6.09
CA LEU A 93 0.80 14.82 -5.85
C LEU A 93 0.21 15.73 -6.92
N SER A 94 -1.10 15.63 -7.14
CA SER A 94 -1.84 16.61 -7.94
C SER A 94 -1.81 17.99 -7.25
N PRO A 95 -1.64 19.10 -7.99
CA PRO A 95 -1.75 19.22 -9.46
C PRO A 95 -0.45 19.02 -10.25
N ASP A 96 0.67 18.72 -9.60
CA ASP A 96 1.98 18.62 -10.26
C ASP A 96 2.17 17.30 -11.03
N ALA A 97 1.29 16.33 -10.79
CA ALA A 97 1.19 15.08 -11.53
C ALA A 97 -0.28 14.69 -11.72
N ASP A 98 -0.54 13.95 -12.81
CA ASP A 98 -1.80 13.24 -13.03
C ASP A 98 -1.73 11.79 -12.51
N PHE A 99 -2.82 11.04 -12.64
CA PHE A 99 -2.83 9.64 -12.21
C PHE A 99 -1.79 8.78 -12.94
N GLU A 100 -1.45 9.11 -14.20
CA GLU A 100 -0.51 8.31 -14.99
C GLU A 100 0.90 8.46 -14.46
N GLN A 101 1.33 9.69 -14.19
CA GLN A 101 2.64 9.95 -13.61
C GLN A 101 2.76 9.36 -12.20
N MET A 102 1.73 9.50 -11.36
CA MET A 102 1.69 8.85 -10.05
C MET A 102 1.87 7.33 -10.17
N THR A 103 1.12 6.70 -11.08
CA THR A 103 1.17 5.24 -11.26
C THR A 103 2.51 4.78 -11.83
N LYS A 104 3.13 5.54 -12.75
CA LYS A 104 4.50 5.29 -13.23
C LYS A 104 5.52 5.33 -12.09
N GLN A 105 5.38 6.29 -11.17
CA GLN A 105 6.27 6.38 -10.00
C GLN A 105 6.04 5.22 -9.03
N VAL A 106 4.79 4.77 -8.81
CA VAL A 106 4.52 3.55 -8.04
C VAL A 106 5.12 2.31 -8.70
N ALA A 107 5.03 2.19 -10.03
CA ALA A 107 5.68 1.11 -10.77
C ALA A 107 7.21 1.15 -10.63
N ALA A 108 7.82 2.34 -10.65
CA ALA A 108 9.25 2.52 -10.38
C ALA A 108 9.62 2.10 -8.94
N ALA A 109 8.76 2.36 -7.94
CA ALA A 109 8.99 1.90 -6.58
C ALA A 109 8.94 0.37 -6.46
N ILE A 110 8.06 -0.31 -7.22
CA ILE A 110 8.01 -1.77 -7.32
C ILE A 110 9.32 -2.30 -7.89
N GLU A 111 9.78 -1.76 -9.01
CA GLU A 111 11.01 -2.22 -9.66
C GLU A 111 12.25 -1.91 -8.80
N TRP A 112 12.31 -0.73 -8.19
CA TRP A 112 13.36 -0.40 -7.22
C TRP A 112 13.38 -1.42 -6.07
N THR A 113 12.20 -1.79 -5.55
CA THR A 113 12.10 -2.79 -4.47
C THR A 113 12.63 -4.14 -4.93
N ARG A 114 12.24 -4.61 -6.12
CA ARG A 114 12.76 -5.86 -6.70
C ARG A 114 14.28 -5.88 -6.83
N GLN A 115 14.87 -4.76 -7.23
CA GLN A 115 16.32 -4.63 -7.40
C GLN A 115 17.09 -4.46 -6.08
N ASN A 116 16.47 -3.89 -5.04
CA ASN A 116 17.19 -3.42 -3.85
C ASN A 116 16.78 -4.10 -2.54
N ALA A 117 15.65 -4.82 -2.48
CA ALA A 117 15.11 -5.43 -1.25
C ALA A 117 16.15 -6.29 -0.51
N SER A 118 16.98 -7.02 -1.25
CA SER A 118 18.04 -7.85 -0.68
C SER A 118 19.01 -7.10 0.23
N LYS A 119 19.26 -5.81 -0.01
CA LYS A 119 20.12 -4.94 0.82
C LYS A 119 19.53 -4.66 2.20
N TYR A 120 18.21 -4.88 2.35
CA TYR A 120 17.44 -4.61 3.56
C TYR A 120 16.86 -5.90 4.17
N ASN A 121 17.48 -7.05 3.87
CA ASN A 121 17.01 -8.40 4.24
C ASN A 121 15.66 -8.80 3.63
N GLY A 122 15.16 -8.07 2.64
CA GLY A 122 13.97 -8.45 1.89
C GLY A 122 14.28 -9.48 0.80
N ASP A 123 13.35 -10.38 0.55
CA ASP A 123 13.38 -11.35 -0.54
C ASP A 123 12.73 -10.73 -1.80
N PRO A 124 13.49 -10.49 -2.88
CA PRO A 124 12.97 -9.87 -4.10
C PRO A 124 11.95 -10.75 -4.84
N ASP A 125 11.86 -12.04 -4.50
CA ASP A 125 10.88 -12.97 -5.07
C ASP A 125 9.61 -13.10 -4.21
N LYS A 126 9.52 -12.39 -3.08
CA LYS A 126 8.38 -12.42 -2.14
C LYS A 126 7.81 -11.02 -1.91
N ILE A 127 7.53 -10.30 -2.99
CA ILE A 127 7.02 -8.92 -2.95
C ILE A 127 5.49 -8.92 -2.94
N PHE A 128 4.93 -8.19 -2.00
CA PHE A 128 3.51 -7.88 -1.86
C PHE A 128 3.33 -6.37 -1.93
N ILE A 129 2.14 -5.95 -2.33
CA ILE A 129 1.78 -4.52 -2.33
C ILE A 129 0.47 -4.30 -1.60
N SER A 130 0.39 -3.18 -0.90
CA SER A 130 -0.83 -2.70 -0.26
C SER A 130 -0.99 -1.22 -0.51
N GLY A 131 -2.22 -0.74 -0.41
CA GLY A 131 -2.46 0.69 -0.40
C GLY A 131 -3.78 1.02 0.26
N HIS A 132 -3.86 2.23 0.81
CA HIS A 132 -5.08 2.78 1.39
C HIS A 132 -5.71 3.82 0.47
N SER A 133 -7.03 3.82 0.31
CA SER A 133 -7.74 4.86 -0.44
C SER A 133 -7.17 5.03 -1.86
N ALA A 134 -6.78 6.25 -2.24
CA ALA A 134 -6.08 6.57 -3.49
C ALA A 134 -4.84 5.69 -3.75
N GLY A 135 -4.08 5.35 -2.70
CA GLY A 135 -2.92 4.46 -2.82
C GLY A 135 -3.29 3.03 -3.14
N GLY A 136 -4.48 2.58 -2.70
CA GLY A 136 -5.03 1.28 -3.11
C GLY A 136 -5.34 1.24 -4.61
N HIS A 137 -5.88 2.33 -5.16
CA HIS A 137 -6.04 2.47 -6.61
C HIS A 137 -4.70 2.47 -7.34
N LEU A 138 -3.72 3.28 -6.90
CA LEU A 138 -2.43 3.36 -7.59
C LEU A 138 -1.68 2.03 -7.55
N ALA A 139 -1.75 1.30 -6.43
CA ALA A 139 -1.20 -0.05 -6.30
C ALA A 139 -1.87 -1.04 -7.27
N ALA A 140 -3.22 -1.07 -7.30
CA ALA A 140 -3.97 -1.91 -8.23
C ALA A 140 -3.64 -1.58 -9.69
N LEU A 141 -3.64 -0.30 -10.03
CA LEU A 141 -3.42 0.14 -11.40
C LEU A 141 -2.00 -0.15 -11.88
N ALA A 142 -0.97 0.12 -11.07
CA ALA A 142 0.43 -0.13 -11.42
C ALA A 142 0.71 -1.61 -11.68
N VAL A 143 0.10 -2.50 -10.90
CA VAL A 143 0.32 -3.95 -11.01
C VAL A 143 -0.48 -4.57 -12.13
N MET A 144 -1.72 -4.13 -12.35
CA MET A 144 -2.65 -4.84 -13.23
C MET A 144 -2.66 -4.27 -14.64
N ASN A 145 -2.49 -2.97 -14.84
CA ASN A 145 -2.52 -2.38 -16.17
C ASN A 145 -1.16 -2.62 -16.88
N PRO A 146 -1.12 -3.36 -18.00
CA PRO A 146 0.12 -3.69 -18.71
C PRO A 146 0.94 -2.47 -19.15
N LYS A 147 0.30 -1.31 -19.30
CA LYS A 147 0.94 -0.02 -19.65
C LYS A 147 2.08 0.36 -18.69
N TYR A 148 2.05 -0.10 -17.43
CA TYR A 148 3.07 0.23 -16.44
C TYR A 148 4.21 -0.80 -16.32
N GLY A 149 4.17 -1.88 -17.12
CA GLY A 149 5.33 -2.75 -17.34
C GLY A 149 5.74 -3.63 -16.16
N ILE A 150 4.88 -3.82 -15.15
CA ILE A 150 5.15 -4.76 -14.06
C ILE A 150 4.97 -6.19 -14.59
N ALA A 151 6.06 -6.96 -14.62
CA ALA A 151 6.03 -8.33 -15.11
C ALA A 151 5.11 -9.20 -14.24
N LYS A 152 4.31 -10.05 -14.89
CA LYS A 152 3.40 -10.98 -14.22
C LYS A 152 4.17 -11.88 -13.24
N GLY A 153 3.59 -12.11 -12.06
CA GLY A 153 4.22 -12.89 -11.00
C GLY A 153 5.28 -12.14 -10.16
N THR A 154 5.63 -10.89 -10.50
CA THR A 154 6.51 -10.04 -9.66
C THR A 154 5.88 -9.78 -8.29
N ILE A 155 4.58 -9.47 -8.28
CA ILE A 155 3.80 -9.28 -7.06
C ILE A 155 3.10 -10.58 -6.71
N LYS A 156 3.35 -11.12 -5.51
CA LYS A 156 2.77 -12.38 -5.02
C LYS A 156 1.37 -12.22 -4.43
N GLY A 157 0.99 -11.00 -4.07
CA GLY A 157 -0.35 -10.70 -3.58
C GLY A 157 -0.55 -9.22 -3.29
N MET A 158 -1.82 -8.82 -3.24
CA MET A 158 -2.24 -7.44 -3.03
C MET A 158 -3.18 -7.32 -1.84
N ILE A 159 -2.97 -6.34 -0.98
CA ILE A 159 -3.88 -5.99 0.12
C ILE A 159 -4.48 -4.60 -0.13
N LEU A 160 -5.73 -4.55 -0.57
CA LEU A 160 -6.43 -3.31 -0.88
C LEU A 160 -7.21 -2.85 0.36
N ASN A 161 -6.71 -1.82 1.04
CA ASN A 161 -7.31 -1.30 2.27
C ASN A 161 -8.23 -0.12 1.98
N ASP A 162 -9.54 -0.38 1.88
CA ASP A 162 -10.56 0.64 1.62
C ASP A 162 -10.20 1.48 0.38
N ALA A 163 -9.78 0.79 -0.68
CA ALA A 163 -9.24 1.41 -1.88
C ALA A 163 -10.32 2.27 -2.57
N ALA A 164 -9.98 3.53 -2.84
CA ALA A 164 -10.83 4.45 -3.58
C ALA A 164 -10.47 4.37 -5.05
N GLY A 165 -11.46 4.40 -5.96
CA GLY A 165 -11.18 4.46 -7.39
C GLY A 165 -10.82 3.12 -8.04
N LEU A 166 -11.35 1.99 -7.59
CA LEU A 166 -11.16 0.72 -8.31
C LEU A 166 -11.92 0.67 -9.66
N ASP A 167 -12.91 1.56 -9.84
CA ASP A 167 -13.65 1.82 -11.07
C ASP A 167 -13.82 3.35 -11.22
N ILE A 168 -12.79 4.00 -11.78
CA ILE A 168 -12.74 5.45 -11.97
C ILE A 168 -13.73 5.89 -13.05
N ASP A 169 -13.89 5.13 -14.13
CA ASP A 169 -14.83 5.44 -15.22
C ASP A 169 -16.27 5.51 -14.71
N GLN A 170 -16.70 4.53 -13.92
CA GLN A 170 -18.02 4.56 -13.29
C GLN A 170 -18.17 5.77 -12.36
N HIS A 171 -17.16 6.06 -11.53
CA HIS A 171 -17.22 7.17 -10.59
C HIS A 171 -17.31 8.52 -11.31
N LEU A 172 -16.41 8.79 -12.25
CA LEU A 172 -16.32 10.09 -12.94
C LEU A 172 -17.41 10.29 -13.99
N SER A 173 -17.99 9.20 -14.53
CA SER A 173 -19.21 9.32 -15.34
C SER A 173 -20.41 9.81 -14.51
N ALA A 174 -20.51 9.40 -13.24
CA ALA A 174 -21.56 9.86 -12.32
C ALA A 174 -21.24 11.23 -11.69
N PHE A 175 -19.95 11.49 -11.44
CA PHE A 175 -19.45 12.70 -10.80
C PHE A 175 -18.26 13.27 -11.58
N PRO A 176 -18.52 13.97 -12.71
CA PRO A 176 -17.47 14.51 -13.55
C PRO A 176 -16.46 15.38 -12.77
N PRO A 177 -15.17 15.31 -13.11
CA PRO A 177 -14.14 16.02 -12.38
C PRO A 177 -14.31 17.53 -12.52
N THR A 178 -14.08 18.24 -11.42
CA THR A 178 -14.03 19.70 -11.37
C THR A 178 -12.67 20.16 -10.87
N GLU A 179 -12.41 21.46 -10.82
CA GLU A 179 -11.19 21.99 -10.18
C GLU A 179 -11.13 21.69 -8.67
N LYS A 180 -12.28 21.37 -8.05
CA LYS A 180 -12.36 20.98 -6.65
C LYS A 180 -11.45 19.78 -6.40
N TRP A 181 -10.64 19.86 -5.35
CA TRP A 181 -9.65 18.83 -5.02
C TRP A 181 -8.66 18.51 -6.13
N LYS A 182 -8.47 19.40 -7.11
CA LYS A 182 -7.54 19.22 -8.23
C LYS A 182 -7.87 18.01 -9.12
N TYR A 183 -9.13 17.59 -9.13
CA TYR A 183 -9.58 16.42 -9.89
C TYR A 183 -9.45 16.61 -11.39
N LEU A 184 -9.66 17.82 -11.90
CA LEU A 184 -9.45 18.08 -13.33
C LEU A 184 -7.99 17.86 -13.76
N ASN A 185 -7.01 18.23 -12.92
CA ASN A 185 -5.59 17.93 -13.14
C ASN A 185 -5.31 16.43 -13.04
N THR A 186 -5.88 15.76 -12.05
CA THR A 186 -5.65 14.33 -11.83
C THR A 186 -6.21 13.49 -12.97
N TRP A 187 -7.44 13.76 -13.42
CA TRP A 187 -8.23 12.85 -14.24
C TRP A 187 -8.52 13.34 -15.66
N SER A 188 -8.40 14.65 -15.93
CA SER A 188 -8.90 15.30 -17.14
C SER A 188 -10.42 15.09 -17.39
N ASN A 189 -10.94 15.60 -18.50
CA ASN A 189 -12.31 15.33 -18.97
C ASN A 189 -12.36 14.28 -20.09
N ASP A 190 -11.30 13.49 -20.27
CA ASP A 190 -11.25 12.45 -21.28
C ASP A 190 -11.71 11.11 -20.72
N LYS A 191 -12.84 10.61 -21.24
CA LYS A 191 -13.41 9.32 -20.83
C LYS A 191 -12.47 8.14 -21.06
N LYS A 192 -11.64 8.17 -22.11
CA LYS A 192 -10.67 7.10 -22.36
C LYS A 192 -9.63 7.05 -21.24
N ARG A 193 -9.21 8.21 -20.72
CA ARG A 193 -8.30 8.29 -19.56
C ARG A 193 -8.94 7.71 -18.30
N TRP A 194 -10.25 7.86 -18.11
CA TRP A 194 -10.94 7.27 -16.96
C TRP A 194 -11.00 5.74 -17.04
N GLN A 195 -11.19 5.20 -18.25
CA GLN A 195 -11.11 3.75 -18.51
C GLN A 195 -9.69 3.22 -18.24
N ASP A 196 -8.67 3.94 -18.73
CA ASP A 196 -7.26 3.62 -18.48
C ASP A 196 -6.86 3.73 -17.00
N ALA A 197 -7.57 4.57 -16.24
CA ALA A 197 -7.40 4.76 -14.80
C ALA A 197 -8.19 3.75 -13.95
N SER A 198 -8.93 2.81 -14.53
CA SER A 198 -9.83 1.92 -13.79
C SER A 198 -9.24 0.51 -13.64
N PRO A 199 -8.68 0.13 -12.47
CA PRO A 199 -8.11 -1.20 -12.24
C PRO A 199 -9.04 -2.36 -12.60
N ILE A 200 -10.36 -2.21 -12.43
CA ILE A 200 -11.35 -3.23 -12.76
C ILE A 200 -11.26 -3.71 -14.22
N ASN A 201 -10.80 -2.88 -15.14
CA ASN A 201 -10.69 -3.20 -16.57
C ASN A 201 -9.51 -4.12 -16.91
N PHE A 202 -8.60 -4.33 -15.96
CA PHE A 202 -7.35 -5.08 -16.17
C PHE A 202 -7.29 -6.39 -15.38
N LEU A 203 -8.43 -6.84 -14.84
CA LEU A 203 -8.56 -8.14 -14.20
C LEU A 203 -8.43 -9.27 -15.23
N ASP A 204 -7.51 -10.19 -14.97
CA ASP A 204 -7.28 -11.40 -15.78
C ASP A 204 -6.90 -12.60 -14.90
N LYS A 205 -6.69 -13.77 -15.52
CA LYS A 205 -6.33 -15.01 -14.83
C LYS A 205 -4.95 -14.98 -14.14
N GLU A 206 -4.10 -14.02 -14.51
CA GLU A 206 -2.75 -13.84 -13.96
C GLU A 206 -2.69 -12.71 -12.92
N THR A 207 -3.82 -12.07 -12.64
CA THR A 207 -3.96 -11.10 -11.55
C THR A 207 -3.56 -11.78 -10.25
N PRO A 208 -2.60 -11.21 -9.49
CA PRO A 208 -2.15 -11.80 -8.23
C PRO A 208 -3.31 -11.86 -7.23
N ALA A 209 -3.23 -12.77 -6.25
CA ALA A 209 -4.27 -12.88 -5.24
C ALA A 209 -4.55 -11.52 -4.59
N ILE A 210 -5.82 -11.13 -4.48
CA ILE A 210 -6.22 -9.85 -3.88
C ILE A 210 -7.00 -10.12 -2.60
N TYR A 211 -6.59 -9.50 -1.51
CA TYR A 211 -7.33 -9.44 -0.26
C TYR A 211 -7.81 -8.02 0.02
N MET A 212 -9.13 -7.87 0.21
CA MET A 212 -9.75 -6.56 0.33
C MET A 212 -10.20 -6.31 1.77
N TYR A 213 -9.92 -5.12 2.30
CA TYR A 213 -10.58 -4.60 3.49
C TYR A 213 -11.51 -3.46 3.10
N THR A 214 -12.70 -3.41 3.68
CA THR A 214 -13.62 -2.27 3.47
C THR A 214 -14.28 -1.86 4.77
N GLY A 215 -14.32 -0.55 5.02
CA GLY A 215 -15.01 0.02 6.18
C GLY A 215 -16.51 0.01 5.98
N ARG A 216 -17.29 -0.47 6.97
CA ARG A 216 -18.76 -0.42 6.94
C ARG A 216 -19.31 1.00 7.03
N LYS A 217 -18.48 1.97 7.44
CA LYS A 217 -18.81 3.40 7.55
C LYS A 217 -17.94 4.24 6.59
N THR A 218 -17.49 3.63 5.49
CA THR A 218 -16.74 4.34 4.44
C THR A 218 -17.67 5.17 3.57
N PHE A 219 -17.12 5.94 2.63
CA PHE A 219 -17.92 6.73 1.69
C PHE A 219 -18.64 5.82 0.70
N ASP A 220 -19.87 6.18 0.32
CA ASP A 220 -20.70 5.36 -0.58
C ASP A 220 -20.02 5.06 -1.91
N MET A 221 -19.29 6.02 -2.48
CA MET A 221 -18.54 5.79 -3.73
C MET A 221 -17.40 4.78 -3.57
N ILE A 222 -16.78 4.71 -2.38
CA ILE A 222 -15.74 3.70 -2.10
C ILE A 222 -16.39 2.34 -1.91
N ALA A 223 -17.51 2.27 -1.16
CA ALA A 223 -18.26 1.04 -0.97
C ALA A 223 -18.69 0.44 -2.33
N LEU A 224 -19.33 1.26 -3.18
CA LEU A 224 -19.76 0.86 -4.52
C LEU A 224 -18.60 0.40 -5.41
N GLY A 225 -17.50 1.16 -5.45
CA GLY A 225 -16.32 0.78 -6.23
C GLY A 225 -15.72 -0.56 -5.77
N ASN A 226 -15.68 -0.81 -4.46
CA ASN A 226 -15.21 -2.08 -3.90
C ASN A 226 -16.19 -3.23 -4.16
N ASP A 227 -17.51 -2.99 -4.15
CA ASP A 227 -18.52 -4.00 -4.53
C ASP A 227 -18.33 -4.44 -5.97
N ARG A 228 -18.31 -3.49 -6.90
CA ARG A 228 -18.14 -3.75 -8.34
C ARG A 228 -16.83 -4.47 -8.63
N PHE A 229 -15.74 -4.01 -8.01
CA PHE A 229 -14.43 -4.65 -8.19
C PHE A 229 -14.42 -6.08 -7.64
N LEU A 230 -15.02 -6.34 -6.47
CA LEU A 230 -15.10 -7.70 -5.92
C LEU A 230 -15.92 -8.64 -6.81
N GLU A 231 -17.04 -8.16 -7.37
CA GLU A 231 -17.84 -8.93 -8.32
C GLU A 231 -17.06 -9.31 -9.57
N ALA A 232 -16.32 -8.36 -10.15
CA ALA A 232 -15.45 -8.63 -11.29
C ALA A 232 -14.29 -9.56 -10.92
N LEU A 233 -13.64 -9.34 -9.78
CA LEU A 233 -12.52 -10.15 -9.28
C LEU A 233 -12.94 -11.61 -9.10
N LYS A 234 -14.15 -11.88 -8.61
CA LYS A 234 -14.66 -13.25 -8.43
C LYS A 234 -14.73 -14.06 -9.73
N LYS A 235 -14.76 -13.42 -10.89
CA LYS A 235 -14.74 -14.11 -12.19
C LYS A 235 -13.38 -14.77 -12.47
N VAL A 236 -12.30 -14.21 -11.95
CA VAL A 236 -10.92 -14.72 -12.12
C VAL A 236 -10.35 -15.34 -10.84
N GLN A 237 -10.87 -14.95 -9.68
CA GLN A 237 -10.53 -15.47 -8.36
C GLN A 237 -11.82 -15.81 -7.59
N PRO A 238 -12.45 -16.98 -7.83
CA PRO A 238 -13.74 -17.34 -7.22
C PRO A 238 -13.77 -17.28 -5.68
N ASN A 239 -12.61 -17.51 -5.06
CA ASN A 239 -12.42 -17.48 -3.61
C ASN A 239 -12.02 -16.10 -3.06
N ALA A 240 -12.04 -15.04 -3.87
CA ALA A 240 -11.72 -13.69 -3.43
C ALA A 240 -12.67 -13.26 -2.29
N LYS A 241 -12.08 -12.80 -1.19
CA LYS A 241 -12.79 -12.37 0.01
C LYS A 241 -12.55 -10.90 0.28
N ARG A 242 -13.59 -10.27 0.84
CA ARG A 242 -13.54 -8.94 1.41
C ARG A 242 -13.84 -9.02 2.89
N GLN A 243 -12.91 -8.51 3.71
CA GLN A 243 -13.08 -8.37 5.14
C GLN A 243 -13.68 -7.02 5.46
N PHE A 244 -14.89 -7.03 6.03
CA PHE A 244 -15.53 -5.82 6.53
C PHE A 244 -15.04 -5.45 7.91
N ASN A 245 -14.90 -4.15 8.14
CA ASN A 245 -14.53 -3.58 9.43
C ASN A 245 -15.55 -2.55 9.87
N ASN A 246 -15.97 -2.57 11.14
CA ASN A 246 -16.88 -1.55 11.70
C ASN A 246 -16.13 -0.23 11.96
N LYS A 247 -15.60 0.38 10.90
CA LYS A 247 -14.71 1.55 10.90
C LYS A 247 -15.09 2.48 9.74
N ASN A 248 -14.81 3.77 9.92
CA ASN A 248 -14.84 4.75 8.84
C ASN A 248 -13.55 4.73 8.01
N HIS A 249 -13.55 5.44 6.88
CA HIS A 249 -12.46 5.44 5.91
C HIS A 249 -11.06 5.70 6.50
N PHE A 250 -10.93 6.69 7.39
CA PHE A 250 -9.63 7.03 8.01
C PHE A 250 -9.21 6.01 9.07
N SER A 251 -10.19 5.52 9.85
CA SER A 251 -9.94 4.50 10.88
C SER A 251 -9.41 3.19 10.27
N MET A 252 -9.70 2.92 9.00
CA MET A 252 -9.19 1.76 8.27
C MET A 252 -7.66 1.74 8.15
N VAL A 253 -7.01 2.89 8.13
CA VAL A 253 -5.54 2.96 8.07
C VAL A 253 -4.92 3.24 9.44
N ILE A 254 -5.56 4.09 10.26
CA ILE A 254 -5.10 4.41 11.62
C ILE A 254 -4.94 3.15 12.49
N GLN A 255 -5.77 2.12 12.27
CA GLN A 255 -5.63 0.85 13.01
C GLN A 255 -4.23 0.21 12.86
N TYR A 256 -3.50 0.45 11.77
CA TYR A 256 -2.14 -0.05 11.61
C TYR A 256 -1.13 0.68 12.51
N PHE A 257 -1.45 1.85 13.05
CA PHE A 257 -0.51 2.54 13.97
C PHE A 257 -0.40 1.82 15.32
N PHE A 258 -1.42 1.02 15.67
CA PHE A 258 -1.46 0.20 16.87
C PHE A 258 -0.90 -1.20 16.58
N SER A 259 0.19 -1.58 17.26
CA SER A 259 0.89 -2.85 17.00
C SER A 259 0.04 -4.10 17.26
N GLY A 260 -0.97 -4.00 18.13
CA GLY A 260 -1.92 -5.06 18.49
C GLY A 260 -3.16 -5.15 17.59
N SER A 261 -3.19 -4.44 16.46
CA SER A 261 -4.29 -4.55 15.50
C SER A 261 -4.36 -5.94 14.86
N ASN A 262 -5.56 -6.51 14.77
CA ASN A 262 -5.84 -7.78 14.08
C ASN A 262 -5.51 -7.75 12.58
N ARG A 263 -5.32 -6.56 12.00
CA ARG A 263 -4.90 -6.44 10.60
C ARG A 263 -3.51 -7.02 10.32
N TYR A 264 -2.64 -7.04 11.34
CA TYR A 264 -1.31 -7.63 11.20
C TYR A 264 -1.35 -9.15 11.01
N PRO A 265 -1.92 -9.95 11.93
CA PRO A 265 -2.01 -11.39 11.74
C PRO A 265 -2.79 -11.76 10.48
N GLU A 266 -3.85 -11.03 10.12
CA GLU A 266 -4.60 -11.28 8.88
C GLU A 266 -3.75 -11.01 7.62
N ALA A 267 -2.97 -9.93 7.60
CA ALA A 267 -2.06 -9.63 6.49
C ALA A 267 -0.92 -10.67 6.39
N LEU A 268 -0.37 -11.11 7.53
CA LEU A 268 0.67 -12.14 7.57
C LEU A 268 0.14 -13.49 7.10
N GLN A 269 -1.04 -13.91 7.56
CA GLN A 269 -1.68 -15.13 7.09
C GLN A 269 -1.92 -15.10 5.59
N PHE A 270 -2.34 -13.95 5.04
CA PHE A 270 -2.47 -13.77 3.60
C PHE A 270 -1.13 -13.94 2.87
N ILE A 271 -0.07 -13.28 3.37
CA ILE A 271 1.30 -13.37 2.83
C ILE A 271 1.79 -14.82 2.85
N GLU A 272 1.74 -15.48 4.01
CA GLU A 272 2.19 -16.87 4.21
C GLU A 272 1.47 -17.84 3.27
N LYS A 273 0.15 -17.66 3.12
CA LYS A 273 -0.66 -18.47 2.19
C LYS A 273 -0.16 -18.36 0.74
N GLN A 274 0.28 -17.18 0.29
CA GLN A 274 0.78 -17.01 -1.08
C GLN A 274 2.20 -17.58 -1.27
N LEU A 275 2.93 -17.78 -0.18
CA LEU A 275 4.28 -18.33 -0.19
C LEU A 275 4.32 -19.86 -0.10
N GLY A 276 3.16 -20.53 0.04
CA GLY A 276 3.08 -21.99 0.13
C GLY A 276 3.58 -22.56 1.47
N SER A 277 3.65 -21.72 2.51
CA SER A 277 3.99 -22.17 3.86
C SER A 277 2.84 -23.02 4.42
N ARG A 278 3.20 -24.21 4.93
CA ARG A 278 2.33 -25.32 5.38
C ARG A 278 1.28 -24.92 6.42
#